data_AF-A0A7Y2D872-F1
#
_entry.id   AF-A0A7Y2D872-F1
#
_cell.length_a   1.000
_cell.length_b   1.000
_cell.length_c   1.000
_cell.angle_alpha   90.00
_cell.angle_beta   90.00
_cell.angle_gamma   90.00
#
_symmetry.space_group_name_H-M   'P 1'
#
loop_
_entity.id
_entity.type
_entity.pdbx_description
1 polymer ?
#
loop_
_entity_poly.entity_id
_entity_poly.type
_entity_poly.pdbx_seq_one_letter_code
_entity_poly.pdbx_strand_id
1 'polypeptide(L)'
;MVAVFDGPDRGDSFAERSFADAAATDLEASVKKVGDVASGALSPDALEAHAVRILRSSDRLHAEAASLLAAADEARVAKRRSLSAHFANLLGTSSSAIAPLRTLGLWLRHFCGFADAWKIGTLSEPHVRELKKLDNGRTNHALKRDQHLFIEWAQTLEWTDWLKAIAYWLLAADPAVRFAH
;
A
#
# COMPACT_ATOMS: atom_id res chain seq x y z
N MET A 1 39.76 2.13 -31.98
CA MET A 1 38.88 0.95 -31.88
C MET A 1 37.73 1.33 -30.95
N VAL A 2 36.61 1.77 -31.51
CA VAL A 2 35.45 2.27 -30.75
C VAL A 2 34.41 1.16 -30.73
N ALA A 3 34.11 0.63 -29.54
CA ALA A 3 33.06 -0.36 -29.36
C ALA A 3 31.70 0.34 -29.51
N VAL A 4 30.98 0.00 -30.58
CA VAL A 4 29.57 0.36 -30.78
C VAL A 4 28.77 -0.50 -29.80
N PHE A 5 28.23 0.12 -28.76
CA PHE A 5 27.23 -0.51 -27.91
C PHE A 5 25.92 -0.57 -28.69
N ASP A 6 25.60 -1.76 -29.17
CA ASP A 6 24.30 -2.11 -29.72
C ASP A 6 23.28 -2.08 -28.57
N GLY A 7 22.35 -1.13 -28.61
CA GLY A 7 21.39 -0.89 -27.53
C GLY A 7 20.23 -1.89 -27.59
N PRO A 8 19.75 -2.42 -26.46
CA PRO A 8 18.68 -3.40 -26.47
C PRO A 8 17.35 -2.79 -26.94
N ASP A 9 16.65 -3.67 -27.65
CA ASP A 9 15.32 -3.62 -28.24
C ASP A 9 14.32 -2.59 -27.67
N ARG A 10 13.74 -1.77 -28.55
CA ARG A 10 12.68 -0.79 -28.22
C ARG A 10 11.26 -1.41 -28.29
N GLY A 11 11.14 -2.69 -28.66
CA GLY A 11 9.87 -3.38 -28.88
C GLY A 11 9.03 -3.63 -27.62
N ASP A 12 9.66 -3.95 -26.48
CA ASP A 12 8.95 -4.38 -25.26
C ASP A 12 8.14 -3.25 -24.60
N SER A 13 8.57 -1.99 -24.77
CA SER A 13 7.95 -0.84 -24.10
C SER A 13 6.52 -0.53 -24.55
N PHE A 14 6.09 -1.01 -25.73
CA PHE A 14 4.75 -0.76 -26.26
C PHE A 14 3.73 -1.76 -25.70
N ALA A 15 4.09 -3.04 -25.63
CA ALA A 15 3.22 -4.10 -25.12
C ALA A 15 2.93 -3.92 -23.62
N GLU A 16 3.94 -3.57 -22.81
CA GLU A 16 3.77 -3.32 -21.37
C GLU A 16 2.82 -2.14 -21.10
N ARG A 17 2.95 -1.05 -21.85
CA ARG A 17 2.05 0.12 -21.75
C ARG A 17 0.63 -0.26 -22.12
N SER A 18 0.45 -1.00 -23.21
CA SER A 18 -0.87 -1.42 -23.68
C SER A 18 -1.60 -2.29 -22.65
N PHE A 19 -0.90 -3.15 -21.90
CA PHE A 19 -1.52 -3.99 -20.88
C PHE A 19 -1.92 -3.18 -19.64
N ALA A 20 -1.04 -2.29 -19.16
CA ALA A 20 -1.32 -1.44 -18.01
C ALA A 20 -2.52 -0.50 -18.26
N ASP A 21 -2.60 0.08 -19.47
CA ASP A 21 -3.69 0.97 -19.87
C ASP A 21 -5.04 0.21 -19.96
N ALA A 22 -5.01 -1.03 -20.46
CA ALA A 22 -6.20 -1.88 -20.51
C ALA A 22 -6.71 -2.24 -19.10
N ALA A 23 -5.82 -2.65 -18.20
CA ALA A 23 -6.18 -2.97 -16.81
C ALA A 23 -6.75 -1.75 -16.05
N ALA A 24 -6.18 -0.55 -16.27
CA ALA A 24 -6.70 0.69 -15.71
C ALA A 24 -8.12 1.01 -16.22
N THR A 25 -8.34 0.83 -17.54
CA THR A 25 -9.66 1.03 -18.17
C THR A 25 -10.70 0.06 -17.60
N ASP A 26 -10.36 -1.21 -17.45
CA ASP A 26 -11.24 -2.23 -16.87
C ASP A 26 -11.58 -1.95 -15.39
N LEU A 27 -10.61 -1.44 -14.63
CA LEU A 27 -10.82 -1.01 -13.25
C LEU A 27 -11.80 0.17 -13.18
N GLU A 28 -11.60 1.21 -13.99
CA GLU A 28 -12.49 2.38 -14.06
C GLU A 28 -13.93 1.97 -14.43
N ALA A 29 -14.08 1.08 -15.43
CA ALA A 29 -15.37 0.53 -15.81
C ALA A 29 -16.03 -0.26 -14.67
N SER A 30 -15.25 -1.01 -13.90
CA SER A 30 -15.74 -1.78 -12.75
C SER A 30 -16.16 -0.88 -11.59
N VAL A 31 -15.39 0.16 -11.28
CA VAL A 31 -15.74 1.17 -10.26
C VAL A 31 -17.04 1.88 -10.63
N LYS A 32 -17.20 2.25 -11.91
CA LYS A 32 -18.45 2.86 -12.40
C LYS A 32 -19.66 1.95 -12.18
N LYS A 33 -19.56 0.67 -12.55
CA LYS A 33 -20.64 -0.32 -12.33
C LYS A 33 -21.02 -0.46 -10.85
N VAL A 34 -20.05 -0.39 -9.94
CA VAL A 34 -20.31 -0.42 -8.50
C VAL A 34 -21.05 0.86 -8.06
N GLY A 35 -20.70 2.01 -8.61
CA GLY A 35 -21.41 3.27 -8.37
C GLY A 35 -22.87 3.30 -8.84
N ASP A 36 -23.20 2.49 -9.84
CA ASP A 36 -24.58 2.36 -10.37
C ASP A 36 -25.49 1.47 -9.50
N VAL A 37 -24.96 0.82 -8.46
CA VAL A 37 -25.76 -0.02 -7.54
C VAL A 37 -26.69 0.87 -6.70
N ALA A 38 -28.00 0.69 -6.87
CA ALA A 38 -29.02 1.42 -6.12
C ALA A 38 -29.03 1.00 -4.64
N SER A 39 -28.28 1.70 -3.79
CA SER A 39 -28.15 1.42 -2.36
C SER A 39 -29.49 1.37 -1.61
N GLY A 40 -30.49 2.15 -2.05
CA GLY A 40 -31.83 2.15 -1.46
C GLY A 40 -32.64 0.86 -1.68
N ALA A 41 -32.20 -0.04 -2.55
CA ALA A 41 -32.86 -1.33 -2.81
C ALA A 41 -32.24 -2.50 -2.04
N LEU A 42 -31.13 -2.28 -1.33
CA LEU A 42 -30.43 -3.32 -0.59
C LEU A 42 -30.98 -3.47 0.84
N SER A 43 -31.03 -4.70 1.35
CA SER A 43 -31.30 -4.95 2.77
C SER A 43 -30.14 -4.43 3.64
N PRO A 44 -30.35 -4.22 4.96
CA PRO A 44 -29.27 -3.84 5.88
C PRO A 44 -28.05 -4.77 5.82
N ASP A 45 -28.25 -6.09 5.84
CA ASP A 45 -27.16 -7.07 5.76
C ASP A 45 -26.43 -7.00 4.40
N ALA A 46 -27.16 -6.76 3.32
CA ALA A 46 -26.57 -6.61 1.99
C ALA A 46 -25.77 -5.30 1.88
N LEU A 47 -26.24 -4.22 2.50
CA LEU A 47 -25.51 -2.95 2.60
C LEU A 47 -24.21 -3.12 3.36
N GLU A 48 -24.25 -3.78 4.52
CA GLU A 48 -23.06 -4.05 5.32
C GLU A 48 -22.04 -4.89 4.53
N ALA A 49 -22.47 -6.02 3.98
CA ALA A 49 -21.61 -6.89 3.19
C ALA A 49 -21.02 -6.17 1.96
N HIS A 50 -21.80 -5.30 1.32
CA HIS A 50 -21.34 -4.51 0.18
C HIS A 50 -20.31 -3.45 0.60
N ALA A 51 -20.58 -2.71 1.68
CA ALA A 51 -19.66 -1.71 2.21
C ALA A 51 -18.31 -2.33 2.59
N VAL A 52 -18.32 -3.48 3.28
CA VAL A 52 -17.08 -4.20 3.64
C VAL A 52 -16.28 -4.59 2.40
N ARG A 53 -16.94 -5.09 1.33
CA ARG A 53 -16.25 -5.45 0.08
C ARG A 53 -15.64 -4.25 -0.63
N ILE A 54 -16.34 -3.12 -0.66
CA ILE A 54 -15.84 -1.87 -1.26
C ILE A 54 -14.62 -1.38 -0.47
N LEU A 55 -14.73 -1.28 0.85
CA LEU A 55 -13.63 -0.81 1.70
C LEU A 55 -12.38 -1.69 1.57
N ARG A 56 -12.54 -3.03 1.60
CA ARG A 56 -11.43 -3.96 1.35
C ARG A 56 -10.82 -3.83 -0.05
N SER A 57 -11.63 -3.49 -1.05
CA SER A 57 -11.12 -3.27 -2.41
C SER A 57 -10.37 -1.95 -2.53
N SER A 58 -10.87 -0.89 -1.89
CA SER A 58 -10.18 0.39 -1.76
C SER A 58 -8.81 0.23 -1.10
N ASP A 59 -8.73 -0.53 -0.01
CA ASP A 59 -7.47 -0.78 0.69
C ASP A 59 -6.43 -1.50 -0.18
N ARG A 60 -6.86 -2.47 -0.99
CA ARG A 60 -5.97 -3.16 -1.95
C ARG A 60 -5.50 -2.22 -3.05
N LEU A 61 -6.37 -1.33 -3.54
CA LEU A 61 -5.98 -0.29 -4.49
C LEU A 61 -4.98 0.70 -3.87
N HIS A 62 -5.11 1.04 -2.59
CA HIS A 62 -4.13 1.86 -1.88
C HIS A 62 -2.77 1.14 -1.76
N ALA A 63 -2.76 -0.17 -1.53
CA ALA A 63 -1.53 -0.97 -1.52
C ALA A 63 -0.81 -0.91 -2.87
N GLU A 64 -1.54 -1.07 -3.97
CA GLU A 64 -0.98 -0.97 -5.32
C GLU A 64 -0.52 0.46 -5.66
N ALA A 65 -1.30 1.48 -5.28
CA ALA A 65 -0.91 2.88 -5.44
C ALA A 65 0.38 3.20 -4.68
N ALA A 66 0.52 2.72 -3.44
CA ALA A 66 1.75 2.88 -2.66
C ALA A 66 2.95 2.20 -3.34
N SER A 67 2.76 0.98 -3.85
CA SER A 67 3.78 0.23 -4.60
C SER A 67 4.22 0.98 -5.87
N LEU A 68 3.27 1.47 -6.67
CA LEU A 68 3.54 2.21 -7.91
C LEU A 68 4.22 3.56 -7.64
N LEU A 69 3.81 4.27 -6.58
CA LEU A 69 4.47 5.52 -6.19
C LEU A 69 5.93 5.27 -5.76
N ALA A 70 6.21 4.17 -5.05
CA ALA A 70 7.58 3.82 -4.68
C ALA A 70 8.43 3.47 -5.91
N ALA A 71 7.88 2.72 -6.87
CA ALA A 71 8.54 2.41 -8.13
C ALA A 71 8.79 3.66 -9.00
N ALA A 72 7.81 4.56 -9.08
CA ALA A 72 7.93 5.83 -9.80
C ALA A 72 8.98 6.76 -9.17
N ASP A 73 9.15 6.71 -7.84
CA ASP A 73 10.21 7.44 -7.14
C ASP A 73 11.60 6.95 -7.54
N GLU A 74 11.79 5.63 -7.55
CA GLU A 74 13.03 4.98 -7.97
C GLU A 74 13.36 5.23 -9.44
N ALA A 75 12.35 5.17 -10.31
CA ALA A 75 12.47 5.52 -11.72
C ALA A 75 12.65 7.04 -11.97
N ARG A 76 12.62 7.87 -10.91
CA ARG A 76 12.76 9.33 -10.96
C ARG A 76 11.82 9.97 -11.98
N VAL A 77 10.57 9.51 -12.03
CA VAL A 77 9.55 10.00 -12.97
C VAL A 77 9.38 11.52 -12.87
N ALA A 78 9.44 12.07 -11.66
CA ALA A 78 9.41 13.51 -11.44
C ALA A 78 10.81 14.14 -11.64
N LYS A 79 10.97 14.94 -12.71
CA LYS A 79 12.26 15.55 -13.07
C LYS A 79 12.60 16.85 -12.34
N ARG A 80 11.60 17.64 -11.91
CA ARG A 80 11.79 19.01 -11.39
C ARG A 80 11.05 19.30 -10.07
N ARG A 81 10.14 18.42 -9.64
CA ARG A 81 9.34 18.55 -8.42
C ARG A 81 9.53 17.29 -7.59
N SER A 82 9.18 17.31 -6.31
CA SER A 82 9.03 16.06 -5.56
C SER A 82 7.96 15.19 -6.23
N LEU A 83 8.09 13.87 -6.12
CA LEU A 83 7.14 12.93 -6.72
C LEU A 83 5.70 13.19 -6.23
N SER A 84 5.53 13.43 -4.94
CA SER A 84 4.22 13.76 -4.36
C SER A 84 3.61 15.03 -4.97
N ALA A 85 4.42 16.09 -5.19
CA ALA A 85 3.94 17.32 -5.82
C ALA A 85 3.67 17.15 -7.32
N HIS A 86 4.40 16.27 -7.99
CA HIS A 86 4.16 15.92 -9.39
C HIS A 86 2.79 15.24 -9.56
N PHE A 87 2.51 14.18 -8.81
CA PHE A 87 1.23 13.49 -8.87
C PHE A 87 0.07 14.33 -8.32
N ALA A 88 0.29 15.10 -7.25
CA ALA A 88 -0.72 16.02 -6.72
C ALA A 88 -1.21 17.01 -7.79
N ASN A 89 -0.29 17.55 -8.61
CA ASN A 89 -0.64 18.44 -9.71
C ASN A 89 -1.42 17.71 -10.83
N LEU A 90 -1.07 16.46 -11.15
CA LEU A 90 -1.77 15.69 -12.18
C LEU A 90 -3.20 15.30 -11.74
N LEU A 91 -3.36 14.95 -10.47
CA LEU A 91 -4.64 14.52 -9.89
C LEU A 91 -5.51 15.68 -9.38
N GLY A 92 -5.01 16.92 -9.42
CA GLY A 92 -5.72 18.09 -8.88
C GLY A 92 -5.94 18.02 -7.38
N THR A 93 -5.02 17.44 -6.62
CA THR A 93 -5.13 17.24 -5.16
C THR A 93 -3.94 17.85 -4.41
N SER A 94 -3.94 17.75 -3.08
CA SER A 94 -2.83 18.22 -2.24
C SER A 94 -1.69 17.19 -2.19
N SER A 95 -0.45 17.66 -1.99
CA SER A 95 0.69 16.75 -1.78
C SER A 95 0.56 15.92 -0.51
N SER A 96 -0.21 16.38 0.48
CA SER A 96 -0.46 15.66 1.73
C SER A 96 -1.37 14.43 1.54
N ALA A 97 -2.14 14.35 0.45
CA ALA A 97 -2.88 13.14 0.10
C ALA A 97 -1.95 12.05 -0.49
N ILE A 98 -0.90 12.45 -1.22
CA ILE A 98 0.00 11.51 -1.92
C ILE A 98 1.19 11.08 -1.06
N ALA A 99 1.75 12.00 -0.27
CA ALA A 99 2.97 11.76 0.49
C ALA A 99 2.88 10.57 1.46
N PRO A 100 1.76 10.32 2.18
CA PRO A 100 1.64 9.15 3.04
C PRO A 100 1.74 7.83 2.28
N LEU A 101 1.05 7.70 1.14
CA LEU A 101 1.10 6.48 0.31
C LEU A 101 2.50 6.23 -0.25
N ARG A 102 3.16 7.27 -0.77
CA ARG A 102 4.57 7.17 -1.21
C ARG A 102 5.48 6.69 -0.05
N THR A 103 5.29 7.28 1.13
CA THR A 103 6.11 6.98 2.31
C THR A 103 5.90 5.54 2.79
N LEU A 104 4.67 5.03 2.75
CA LEU A 104 4.37 3.63 3.03
C LEU A 104 4.98 2.71 1.98
N GLY A 105 4.83 3.03 0.70
CA GLY A 105 5.39 2.24 -0.40
C GLY A 105 6.91 2.09 -0.31
N LEU A 106 7.63 3.19 -0.05
CA LEU A 106 9.09 3.17 0.13
C LEU A 106 9.50 2.31 1.33
N TRP A 107 8.77 2.40 2.44
CA TRP A 107 9.02 1.59 3.63
C TRP A 107 8.79 0.10 3.37
N LEU A 108 7.69 -0.26 2.71
CA LEU A 108 7.31 -1.65 2.43
C LEU A 108 8.28 -2.41 1.52
N ARG A 109 9.12 -1.72 0.75
CA ARG A 109 10.22 -2.35 0.01
C ARG A 109 11.18 -3.13 0.92
N HIS A 110 11.26 -2.77 2.19
CA HIS A 110 12.09 -3.45 3.19
C HIS A 110 11.33 -4.51 4.01
N PHE A 111 10.02 -4.65 3.78
CA PHE A 111 9.10 -5.51 4.51
C PHE A 111 8.13 -6.20 3.53
N CYS A 112 8.68 -7.08 2.67
CA CYS A 112 7.91 -7.74 1.60
C CYS A 112 6.71 -8.53 2.12
N GLY A 113 6.81 -9.18 3.29
CA GLY A 113 5.69 -9.91 3.88
C GLY A 113 4.49 -9.01 4.19
N PHE A 114 4.74 -7.79 4.70
CA PHE A 114 3.67 -6.80 4.90
C PHE A 114 3.13 -6.25 3.58
N ALA A 115 3.99 -6.06 2.58
CA ALA A 115 3.58 -5.57 1.26
C ALA A 115 2.60 -6.57 0.60
N ASP A 116 2.97 -7.85 0.58
CA ASP A 116 2.15 -8.92 0.01
C ASP A 116 0.84 -9.08 0.79
N ALA A 117 0.92 -9.08 2.13
CA ALA A 117 -0.27 -9.19 2.98
C ALA A 117 -1.25 -8.01 2.81
N TRP A 118 -0.78 -6.80 2.57
CA TRP A 118 -1.64 -5.65 2.27
C TRP A 118 -2.27 -5.77 0.88
N LYS A 119 -1.50 -6.16 -0.14
CA LYS A 119 -2.00 -6.36 -1.52
C LYS A 119 -3.13 -7.38 -1.60
N ILE A 120 -3.03 -8.48 -0.84
CA ILE A 120 -4.09 -9.50 -0.80
C ILE A 120 -5.24 -9.14 0.16
N GLY A 121 -5.12 -8.05 0.91
CA GLY A 121 -6.14 -7.57 1.86
C GLY A 121 -6.17 -8.29 3.20
N THR A 122 -5.10 -9.00 3.56
CA THR A 122 -4.92 -9.54 4.92
C THR A 122 -4.59 -8.42 5.91
N LEU A 123 -3.72 -7.49 5.52
CA LEU A 123 -3.51 -6.23 6.23
C LEU A 123 -4.33 -5.13 5.57
N SER A 124 -4.86 -4.22 6.39
CA SER A 124 -5.49 -2.97 5.96
C SER A 124 -4.47 -1.84 6.02
N GLU A 125 -4.76 -0.69 5.39
CA GLU A 125 -3.87 0.47 5.46
C GLU A 125 -3.61 0.91 6.93
N PRO A 126 -4.61 0.97 7.82
CA PRO A 126 -4.38 1.19 9.25
C PRO A 126 -3.36 0.24 9.88
N HIS A 127 -3.44 -1.07 9.62
CA HIS A 127 -2.47 -2.04 10.15
C HIS A 127 -1.05 -1.68 9.71
N VAL A 128 -0.86 -1.41 8.41
CA VAL A 128 0.45 -1.07 7.83
C VAL A 128 0.99 0.23 8.44
N ARG A 129 0.13 1.23 8.68
CA ARG A 129 0.52 2.49 9.33
C ARG A 129 0.99 2.27 10.77
N GLU A 130 0.31 1.42 11.54
CA GLU A 130 0.73 1.09 12.90
C GLU A 130 2.06 0.33 12.90
N LEU A 131 2.21 -0.68 12.04
CA LEU A 131 3.47 -1.44 11.90
C LEU A 131 4.65 -0.53 11.52
N LYS A 132 4.42 0.46 10.66
CA LYS A 132 5.45 1.44 10.31
C LYS A 132 5.93 2.28 11.50
N LYS A 133 5.07 2.56 12.48
CA LYS A 133 5.48 3.29 13.69
C LYS A 133 6.40 2.45 14.59
N LEU A 134 6.29 1.12 14.50
CA LEU A 134 7.16 0.21 15.25
C LEU A 134 8.57 0.19 14.68
N ASP A 135 8.79 0.57 13.42
CA ASP A 135 10.09 0.50 12.76
C ASP A 135 11.02 1.65 13.18
N ASN A 136 12.09 1.29 13.87
CA ASN A 136 13.19 2.18 14.22
C ASN A 136 14.51 1.38 14.27
N GLY A 137 15.64 2.06 14.49
CA GLY A 137 16.96 1.40 14.48
C GLY A 137 17.12 0.22 15.46
N ARG A 138 16.34 0.17 16.55
CA ARG A 138 16.38 -0.88 17.56
C ARG A 138 15.47 -2.07 17.21
N THR A 139 14.32 -1.79 16.61
CA THR A 139 13.27 -2.78 16.33
C THR A 139 13.29 -3.31 14.89
N ASN A 140 14.00 -2.66 13.95
CA ASN A 140 13.96 -2.99 12.52
C ASN A 140 14.20 -4.48 12.23
N HIS A 141 15.25 -5.06 12.84
CA HIS A 141 15.59 -6.46 12.63
C HIS A 141 14.54 -7.43 13.20
N ALA A 142 14.04 -7.15 14.40
CA ALA A 142 12.98 -7.94 15.02
C ALA A 142 11.69 -7.86 14.18
N LEU A 143 11.33 -6.65 13.73
CA LEU A 143 10.14 -6.41 12.92
C LEU A 143 10.22 -7.18 11.58
N LYS A 144 11.39 -7.23 10.94
CA LYS A 144 11.61 -8.02 9.71
C LYS A 144 11.47 -9.52 9.94
N ARG A 145 11.99 -10.04 11.06
CA ARG A 145 11.91 -11.47 11.44
C ARG A 145 10.46 -11.87 11.71
N ASP A 146 9.72 -11.02 12.42
CA ASP A 146 8.41 -11.36 12.99
C ASP A 146 7.23 -10.97 12.09
N GLN A 147 7.45 -10.63 10.81
CA GLN A 147 6.37 -10.20 9.90
C GLN A 147 5.19 -11.17 9.87
N HIS A 148 5.45 -12.48 9.84
CA HIS A 148 4.43 -13.53 9.82
C HIS A 148 3.50 -13.49 11.04
N LEU A 149 4.04 -13.15 12.22
CA LEU A 149 3.29 -13.06 13.47
C LEU A 149 2.23 -11.96 13.42
N PHE A 150 2.58 -10.77 12.92
CA PHE A 150 1.63 -9.67 12.79
C PHE A 150 0.54 -9.94 11.76
N ILE A 151 0.89 -10.66 10.70
CA ILE A 151 -0.05 -11.08 9.65
C ILE A 151 -1.05 -12.09 10.23
N GLU A 152 -0.58 -13.07 10.99
CA GLU A 152 -1.44 -14.04 11.69
C GLU A 152 -2.37 -13.34 12.70
N TRP A 153 -1.84 -12.39 13.48
CA TRP A 153 -2.64 -11.60 14.41
C TRP A 153 -3.72 -10.78 13.70
N ALA A 154 -3.41 -10.18 12.55
CA ALA A 154 -4.41 -9.41 11.79
C ALA A 154 -5.56 -10.28 11.25
N GLN A 155 -5.33 -11.58 11.09
CA GLN A 155 -6.37 -12.54 10.66
C GLN A 155 -7.22 -13.07 11.82
N THR A 156 -6.70 -13.04 13.04
CA THR A 156 -7.28 -13.76 14.19
C THR A 156 -7.77 -12.85 15.30
N LEU A 157 -7.23 -11.64 15.42
CA LEU A 157 -7.58 -10.68 16.46
C LEU A 157 -8.46 -9.56 15.91
N GLU A 158 -9.37 -9.08 16.75
CA GLU A 158 -10.04 -7.80 16.50
C GLU A 158 -9.03 -6.66 16.59
N TRP A 159 -9.34 -5.52 15.96
CA TRP A 159 -8.44 -4.36 15.88
C TRP A 159 -7.89 -3.91 17.25
N THR A 160 -8.73 -3.88 18.28
CA THR A 160 -8.35 -3.46 19.64
C THR A 160 -7.38 -4.43 20.31
N ASP A 161 -7.56 -5.74 20.10
CA ASP A 161 -6.67 -6.77 20.63
C ASP A 161 -5.38 -6.90 19.81
N TRP A 162 -5.47 -6.67 18.50
CA TRP A 162 -4.30 -6.52 17.63
C TRP A 162 -3.40 -5.38 18.12
N LEU A 163 -3.96 -4.21 18.45
CA LEU A 163 -3.20 -3.10 19.02
C LEU A 163 -2.52 -3.44 20.35
N LYS A 164 -3.16 -4.25 21.21
CA LYS A 164 -2.53 -4.74 22.44
C LYS A 164 -1.39 -5.69 22.12
N ALA A 165 -1.59 -6.63 21.19
CA ALA A 165 -0.58 -7.61 20.79
C ALA A 165 0.68 -6.93 20.26
N ILE A 166 0.55 -5.90 19.41
CA ILE A 166 1.73 -5.15 18.92
C ILE A 166 2.44 -4.38 20.04
N ALA A 167 1.70 -3.86 21.03
CA ALA A 167 2.29 -3.15 22.17
C ALA A 167 3.09 -4.12 23.07
N TYR A 168 2.56 -5.32 23.31
CA TYR A 168 3.30 -6.38 24.02
C TYR A 168 4.53 -6.83 23.24
N TRP A 169 4.40 -7.01 21.91
CA TRP A 169 5.54 -7.32 21.06
C TRP A 169 6.63 -6.25 21.16
N LEU A 170 6.25 -4.97 21.14
CA LEU A 170 7.20 -3.86 21.21
C LEU A 170 7.96 -3.85 22.54
N LEU A 171 7.29 -4.12 23.67
CA LEU A 171 7.93 -4.28 24.98
C LEU A 171 8.96 -5.42 25.01
N ALA A 172 8.66 -6.53 24.34
CA ALA A 172 9.56 -7.67 24.27
C ALA A 172 10.74 -7.43 23.31
N ALA A 173 10.48 -6.79 22.16
CA ALA A 173 11.48 -6.48 21.15
C ALA A 173 12.41 -5.34 21.55
N ASP A 174 11.90 -4.36 22.31
CA ASP A 174 12.66 -3.25 22.86
C ASP A 174 12.28 -2.97 24.34
N PRO A 175 12.90 -3.68 25.29
CA PRO A 175 12.59 -3.52 26.72
C PRO A 175 12.90 -2.13 27.30
N ALA A 176 13.67 -1.29 26.59
CA ALA A 176 13.97 0.07 27.05
C ALA A 176 13.00 1.12 26.49
N VAL A 177 12.01 0.71 25.70
CA VAL A 177 10.99 1.61 25.16
C VAL A 177 10.24 2.28 26.32
N ARG A 178 10.18 3.62 26.31
CA ARG A 178 9.35 4.39 27.25
C ARG A 178 8.10 4.84 26.50
N PHE A 179 6.93 4.41 26.95
CA PHE A 179 5.68 4.94 26.43
C PHE A 179 5.55 6.40 26.88
N ALA A 180 5.57 7.32 25.92
CA ALA A 180 5.12 8.69 26.16
C ALA A 180 3.60 8.64 26.26
N HIS A 181 3.08 8.74 27.48
CA HIS A 181 1.66 8.94 27.75
C HIS A 181 1.24 10.38 27.46
#